data_AF-A0AA38YT81-F1
#
_entry.id   AF-A0AA38YT81-F1
#
_cell.length_a   1.000
_cell.length_b   1.000
_cell.length_c   1.000
_cell.angle_alpha   90.00
_cell.angle_beta   90.00
_cell.angle_gamma   90.00
#
_symmetry.space_group_name_H-M   'P 1'
#
loop_
_entity.id
_entity.type
_entity.pdbx_description
1 polymer ?
#
loop_
_entity_poly.entity_id
_entity_poly.type
_entity_poly.pdbx_seq_one_letter_code
_entity_poly.pdbx_strand_id
1 'polypeptide(L)'
;MDSAPVCVKFTGTNYSTWAFQFELFLKGKDLWGHIDGTDVEKSSTFDKSQDVGSSPSWAVLDARIMSWLLGSVEPHIVTHLRPHRSAQSMWAYLKKVYHQDNDAHRFQLEHAIAMFQHGSLSIQDYYSAFLTLWHEYANLVTADVPIAALSTIQTIHATTQRDQFLMKLRSEYESVRSSLLNRSPVPSLDICFGELLREEQRLSTQAILEQSHGSSGTATVAYCHRMLQMTLPMGLYRRREASGDSWRLPHLAIRRGPPMHSKNLQCFCCKEYGHIAATCPKKFFFFFDK
;
A
#
# COMPACT_ATOMS: atom_id res chain seq x y z
N MET A 1 -23.38 -36.16 -1.41
CA MET A 1 -22.08 -35.59 -1.03
C MET A 1 -22.27 -34.09 -0.93
N ASP A 2 -22.65 -33.60 0.24
CA ASP A 2 -22.62 -32.16 0.51
C ASP A 2 -21.17 -31.83 0.84
N SER A 3 -20.50 -31.10 -0.05
CA SER A 3 -19.10 -30.71 0.13
C SER A 3 -18.93 -29.97 1.45
N ALA A 4 -17.88 -30.31 2.19
CA ALA A 4 -17.45 -29.53 3.34
C ALA A 4 -17.22 -28.08 2.88
N PRO A 5 -17.71 -27.08 3.63
CA PRO A 5 -17.49 -25.70 3.24
C PRO A 5 -16.00 -25.38 3.25
N VAL A 6 -15.58 -24.54 2.31
CA VAL A 6 -14.35 -23.75 2.42
C VAL A 6 -14.57 -22.72 3.52
N CYS A 7 -14.64 -23.19 4.77
CA CYS A 7 -14.67 -22.35 5.95
C CYS A 7 -13.22 -22.14 6.40
N VAL A 8 -12.83 -20.89 6.67
CA VAL A 8 -11.53 -20.59 7.27
C VAL A 8 -11.34 -21.50 8.48
N LYS A 9 -10.19 -22.17 8.60
CA LYS A 9 -9.93 -23.04 9.76
C LYS A 9 -9.75 -22.19 11.01
N PHE A 10 -10.46 -22.54 12.08
CA PHE A 10 -10.31 -21.86 13.37
C PHE A 10 -9.00 -22.27 14.04
N THR A 11 -8.11 -21.31 14.26
CA THR A 11 -6.77 -21.50 14.82
C THR A 11 -6.66 -21.14 16.29
N GLY A 12 -7.74 -20.66 16.92
CA GLY A 12 -7.75 -20.15 18.29
C GLY A 12 -7.59 -18.63 18.40
N THR A 13 -7.09 -17.96 17.36
CA THR A 13 -6.86 -16.51 17.34
C THR A 13 -7.78 -15.75 16.39
N ASN A 14 -8.43 -16.44 15.45
CA ASN A 14 -9.27 -15.87 14.41
C ASN A 14 -10.77 -16.12 14.65
N TYR A 15 -11.20 -16.14 15.92
CA TYR A 15 -12.55 -16.56 16.31
C TYR A 15 -13.63 -15.77 15.59
N SER A 16 -13.55 -14.43 15.58
CA SER A 16 -14.59 -13.57 15.01
C SER A 16 -14.79 -13.82 13.51
N THR A 17 -13.70 -13.95 12.74
CA THR A 17 -13.75 -14.25 11.30
C THR A 17 -14.32 -15.64 11.04
N TRP A 18 -13.86 -16.65 11.78
CA TRP A 18 -14.35 -18.02 11.66
C TRP A 18 -15.84 -18.10 12.01
N ALA A 19 -16.24 -17.53 13.14
CA ALA A 19 -17.61 -17.54 13.64
C ALA A 19 -18.57 -16.88 12.63
N PHE A 20 -18.20 -15.73 12.08
CA PHE A 20 -18.98 -15.07 11.02
C PHE A 20 -19.20 -15.97 9.80
N GLN A 21 -18.14 -16.61 9.30
CA GLN A 21 -18.26 -17.50 8.14
C GLN A 21 -19.08 -18.75 8.44
N PHE A 22 -18.89 -19.35 9.61
CA PHE A 22 -19.60 -20.54 10.04
C PHE A 22 -21.09 -20.25 10.23
N GLU A 23 -21.42 -19.11 10.84
CA GLU A 23 -22.80 -18.62 10.98
C GLU A 23 -23.46 -18.42 9.62
N LEU A 24 -22.80 -17.72 8.69
CA LEU A 24 -23.32 -17.51 7.33
C LEU A 24 -23.55 -18.84 6.60
N PHE A 25 -22.62 -19.79 6.75
CA PHE A 25 -22.76 -21.13 6.19
C PHE A 25 -23.99 -21.86 6.72
N LEU A 26 -24.25 -21.81 8.03
CA LEU A 26 -25.44 -22.45 8.62
C LEU A 26 -26.73 -21.73 8.25
N LYS A 27 -26.74 -20.39 8.23
CA LYS A 27 -27.89 -19.60 7.77
C LYS A 27 -28.23 -19.90 6.31
N GLY A 28 -27.23 -20.03 5.44
CA GLY A 28 -27.42 -20.44 4.05
C GLY A 28 -27.97 -21.86 3.87
N LYS A 29 -27.98 -22.67 4.94
CA LYS A 29 -28.58 -24.02 4.98
C LYS A 29 -29.87 -24.09 5.81
N ASP A 30 -30.33 -22.97 6.35
CA ASP A 30 -31.47 -22.91 7.27
C ASP A 30 -31.29 -23.79 8.53
N LEU A 31 -30.04 -23.90 9.01
CA LEU A 31 -29.65 -24.74 10.15
C LEU A 31 -29.19 -23.94 11.37
N TRP A 32 -29.22 -22.61 11.30
CA TRP A 32 -28.81 -21.74 12.40
C TRP A 32 -29.67 -21.93 13.66
N GLY A 33 -30.92 -22.39 13.49
CA GLY A 33 -31.84 -22.67 14.60
C GLY A 33 -31.31 -23.66 15.63
N HIS A 34 -30.46 -24.61 15.21
CA HIS A 34 -29.78 -25.54 16.11
C HIS A 34 -28.71 -24.87 17.00
N ILE A 35 -28.20 -23.70 16.61
CA ILE A 35 -27.15 -22.98 17.33
C ILE A 35 -27.75 -21.92 18.26
N ASP A 36 -28.73 -21.13 17.78
CA ASP A 36 -29.37 -20.10 18.61
C ASP A 36 -30.44 -20.66 19.56
N GLY A 37 -30.85 -21.92 19.37
CA GLY A 37 -31.84 -22.61 20.19
C GLY A 37 -33.28 -22.34 19.79
N THR A 38 -33.51 -21.71 18.63
CA THR A 38 -34.87 -21.54 18.08
C THR A 38 -35.45 -22.84 17.52
N ASP A 39 -34.60 -23.78 17.10
CA ASP A 39 -35.01 -25.14 16.72
C ASP A 39 -34.75 -26.12 17.87
N VAL A 40 -35.81 -26.43 18.61
CA VAL A 40 -35.76 -27.29 19.79
C VAL A 40 -36.02 -28.74 19.39
N GLU A 41 -35.21 -29.65 19.90
CA GLU A 41 -35.47 -31.08 19.80
C GLU A 41 -36.88 -31.39 20.31
N LYS A 42 -37.77 -31.81 19.41
CA LYS A 42 -39.12 -32.24 19.80
C LYS A 42 -38.97 -33.50 20.64
N SER A 43 -39.30 -33.40 21.94
CA SER A 43 -39.41 -34.57 22.82
C SER A 43 -40.27 -35.59 22.11
N SER A 44 -39.76 -36.82 21.97
CA SER A 44 -40.39 -37.91 21.25
C SER A 44 -41.77 -38.26 21.80
N THR A 45 -42.80 -37.50 21.45
CA THR A 45 -44.19 -37.94 21.51
C THR A 45 -44.40 -38.80 20.28
N PHE A 46 -44.60 -40.08 20.55
CA PHE A 46 -44.79 -41.14 19.58
C PHE A 46 -46.05 -40.87 18.78
N ASP A 47 -45.94 -40.17 17.66
CA ASP A 47 -47.00 -40.16 16.65
C ASP A 47 -46.40 -40.57 15.31
N LYS A 48 -46.59 -41.85 15.00
CA LYS A 48 -46.19 -42.45 13.74
C LYS A 48 -47.25 -42.12 12.70
N SER A 49 -47.08 -41.02 11.99
CA SER A 49 -47.65 -40.88 10.64
C SER A 49 -46.93 -39.80 9.84
N GLN A 50 -45.92 -40.19 9.05
CA GLN A 50 -45.85 -39.80 7.64
C GLN A 50 -44.70 -40.49 6.91
N ASP A 51 -45.06 -41.03 5.75
CA ASP A 51 -44.17 -41.50 4.69
C ASP A 51 -44.02 -40.39 3.61
N VAL A 52 -43.00 -40.54 2.78
CA VAL A 52 -42.66 -39.81 1.54
C VAL A 52 -41.97 -38.44 1.70
N GLY A 53 -40.63 -38.46 1.59
CA GLY A 53 -39.77 -37.26 1.50
C GLY A 53 -39.10 -36.85 2.81
N SER A 54 -38.72 -37.82 3.65
CA SER A 54 -38.28 -37.58 5.04
C SER A 54 -37.10 -36.61 5.12
N SER A 55 -37.39 -35.36 5.48
CA SER A 55 -36.37 -34.46 6.02
C SER A 55 -35.60 -35.17 7.12
N PRO A 56 -34.27 -34.98 7.21
CA PRO A 56 -33.46 -35.59 8.26
C PRO A 56 -34.00 -35.19 9.64
N SER A 57 -34.05 -36.14 10.57
CA SER A 57 -34.44 -35.85 11.96
C SER A 57 -33.53 -34.80 12.59
N TRP A 58 -34.03 -34.06 13.58
CA TRP A 58 -33.26 -33.04 14.33
C TRP A 58 -31.89 -33.56 14.78
N ALA A 59 -31.82 -34.77 15.36
CA ALA A 59 -30.57 -35.38 15.82
C ALA A 59 -29.55 -35.64 14.70
N VAL A 60 -30.02 -35.94 13.48
CA VAL A 60 -29.16 -36.13 12.29
C VAL A 60 -28.60 -34.79 11.82
N LEU A 61 -29.40 -33.72 11.90
CA LEU A 61 -28.95 -32.37 11.57
C LEU A 61 -27.97 -31.83 12.61
N ASP A 62 -28.26 -31.99 13.90
CA ASP A 62 -27.35 -31.59 14.99
C ASP A 62 -26.00 -32.32 14.89
N ALA A 63 -26.00 -33.64 14.68
CA ALA A 63 -24.77 -34.41 14.48
C ALA A 63 -23.99 -33.96 13.22
N ARG A 64 -24.69 -33.54 12.16
CA ARG A 64 -24.06 -32.99 10.95
C ARG A 64 -23.37 -31.66 11.24
N ILE A 65 -24.02 -30.78 11.99
CA ILE A 65 -23.44 -29.48 12.39
C ILE A 65 -22.24 -29.71 13.32
N MET A 66 -22.34 -30.63 14.28
CA MET A 66 -21.19 -31.03 15.11
C MET A 66 -20.03 -31.52 14.26
N SER A 67 -20.28 -32.36 13.24
CA SER A 67 -19.22 -32.82 12.33
C SER A 67 -18.57 -31.65 11.58
N TRP A 68 -19.34 -30.66 11.13
CA TRP A 68 -18.80 -29.47 10.48
C TRP A 68 -18.02 -28.58 11.45
N LEU A 69 -18.49 -28.40 12.68
CA LEU A 69 -17.77 -27.68 13.74
C LEU A 69 -16.41 -28.32 13.97
N LEU A 70 -16.38 -29.63 14.24
CA LEU A 70 -15.14 -30.37 14.50
C LEU A 70 -14.19 -30.34 13.30
N GLY A 71 -14.72 -30.40 12.07
CA GLY A 71 -13.92 -30.29 10.84
C GLY A 71 -13.38 -28.88 10.56
N SER A 72 -13.99 -27.85 11.12
CA SER A 72 -13.64 -26.44 10.89
C SER A 72 -12.63 -25.88 11.89
N VAL A 73 -12.25 -26.64 12.94
CA VAL A 73 -11.33 -26.18 13.99
C VAL A 73 -10.02 -26.96 14.01
N GLU A 74 -8.98 -26.38 14.61
CA GLU A 74 -7.71 -27.05 14.86
C GLU A 74 -7.85 -28.30 15.76
N PRO A 75 -7.03 -29.36 15.56
CA PRO A 75 -7.15 -30.62 16.33
C PRO A 75 -7.04 -30.44 17.85
N HIS A 76 -6.25 -29.48 18.33
CA HIS A 76 -6.13 -29.21 19.75
C HIS A 76 -7.43 -28.64 20.35
N ILE A 77 -8.20 -27.88 19.57
CA ILE A 77 -9.51 -27.32 19.96
C ILE A 77 -10.58 -28.40 19.96
N VAL A 78 -10.55 -29.35 19.00
CA VAL A 78 -11.46 -30.50 18.93
C VAL A 78 -11.51 -31.26 20.26
N THR A 79 -10.36 -31.44 20.91
CA THR A 79 -10.27 -32.16 22.19
C THR A 79 -11.11 -31.51 23.28
N HIS A 80 -11.19 -30.17 23.29
CA HIS A 80 -11.99 -29.40 24.24
C HIS A 80 -13.49 -29.50 23.97
N LEU A 81 -13.90 -29.83 22.73
CA LEU A 81 -15.30 -29.96 22.34
C LEU A 81 -15.91 -31.32 22.69
N ARG A 82 -15.09 -32.33 22.99
CA ARG A 82 -15.53 -33.71 23.29
C ARG A 82 -16.58 -33.83 24.41
N PRO A 83 -16.59 -33.03 25.48
CA PRO A 83 -17.62 -33.11 26.52
C PRO A 83 -19.01 -32.62 26.07
N HIS A 84 -19.08 -31.82 25.02
CA HIS A 84 -20.30 -31.18 24.53
C HIS A 84 -21.08 -32.17 23.63
N ARG A 85 -22.40 -32.25 23.84
CA ARG A 85 -23.26 -33.29 23.25
C ARG A 85 -24.21 -32.79 22.17
N SER A 86 -24.26 -31.47 21.95
CA SER A 86 -25.02 -30.83 20.88
C SER A 86 -24.19 -29.77 20.16
N ALA A 87 -24.56 -29.43 18.93
CA ALA A 87 -23.92 -28.34 18.19
C ALA A 87 -24.02 -27.01 18.94
N GLN A 88 -25.18 -26.72 19.53
CA GLN A 88 -25.39 -25.56 20.40
C GLN A 88 -24.37 -25.48 21.53
N SER A 89 -24.17 -26.59 22.25
CA SER A 89 -23.27 -26.63 23.41
C SER A 89 -21.80 -26.46 23.00
N MET A 90 -21.39 -27.01 21.85
CA MET A 90 -20.05 -26.80 21.28
C MET A 90 -19.84 -25.33 20.90
N TRP A 91 -20.79 -24.73 20.19
CA TRP A 91 -20.74 -23.32 19.80
C TRP A 91 -20.68 -22.39 21.01
N ALA A 92 -21.55 -22.62 22.01
CA ALA A 92 -21.58 -21.82 23.24
C ALA A 92 -20.25 -21.87 24.00
N TYR A 93 -19.60 -23.03 24.05
CA TYR A 93 -18.26 -23.17 24.64
C TYR A 93 -17.22 -22.38 23.87
N LEU A 94 -17.15 -22.53 22.53
CA LEU A 94 -16.20 -21.81 21.70
C LEU A 94 -16.38 -20.30 21.84
N LYS A 95 -17.63 -19.82 21.80
CA LYS A 95 -17.96 -18.42 22.04
C LYS A 95 -17.46 -17.99 23.42
N LYS A 96 -17.79 -18.71 24.49
CA LYS A 96 -17.39 -18.33 25.84
C LYS A 96 -15.87 -18.22 26.02
N VAL A 97 -15.09 -19.10 25.40
CA VAL A 97 -13.64 -19.18 25.62
C VAL A 97 -12.87 -18.25 24.69
N TYR A 98 -13.30 -18.10 23.43
CA TYR A 98 -12.53 -17.44 22.39
C TYR A 98 -13.12 -16.12 21.89
N HIS A 99 -14.36 -15.78 22.28
CA HIS A 99 -14.92 -14.46 22.05
C HIS A 99 -14.36 -13.48 23.09
N GLN A 100 -13.26 -12.82 22.74
CA GLN A 100 -12.62 -11.84 23.61
C GLN A 100 -13.23 -10.45 23.39
N ASP A 101 -14.46 -10.28 23.83
CA ASP A 101 -15.12 -8.97 23.87
C ASP A 101 -14.91 -8.35 25.25
N ASN A 102 -13.66 -7.99 25.56
CA ASN A 102 -13.30 -7.40 26.84
C ASN A 102 -12.43 -6.15 26.67
N ASP A 103 -12.37 -5.34 27.74
CA ASP A 103 -11.64 -4.07 27.75
C ASP A 103 -10.14 -4.24 27.47
N ALA A 104 -9.55 -5.38 27.85
CA ALA A 104 -8.14 -5.65 27.57
C ALA A 104 -7.88 -5.83 26.07
N HIS A 105 -8.78 -6.53 25.36
CA HIS A 105 -8.70 -6.67 23.91
C HIS A 105 -8.93 -5.33 23.21
N ARG A 106 -9.91 -4.54 23.67
CA ARG A 106 -10.11 -3.18 23.18
C ARG A 106 -8.85 -2.33 23.35
N PHE A 107 -8.23 -2.33 24.55
CA PHE A 107 -6.98 -1.62 24.82
C PHE A 107 -5.84 -2.07 23.90
N GLN A 108 -5.71 -3.39 23.67
CA GLN A 108 -4.74 -3.94 22.74
C GLN A 108 -4.94 -3.43 21.31
N LEU A 109 -6.18 -3.39 20.82
CA LEU A 109 -6.52 -2.90 19.49
C LEU A 109 -6.29 -1.39 19.36
N GLU A 110 -6.67 -0.60 20.37
CA GLU A 110 -6.39 0.84 20.42
C GLU A 110 -4.88 1.10 20.30
N HIS A 111 -4.08 0.36 21.07
CA HIS A 111 -2.63 0.44 21.01
C HIS A 111 -2.08 -0.01 19.64
N ALA A 112 -2.58 -1.13 19.09
CA ALA A 112 -2.16 -1.64 17.79
C ALA A 112 -2.45 -0.64 16.67
N ILE A 113 -3.66 -0.05 16.64
CA ILE A 113 -4.05 0.99 15.69
C ILE A 113 -3.17 2.24 15.88
N ALA A 114 -2.91 2.66 17.12
CA ALA A 114 -2.06 3.81 17.40
C ALA A 114 -0.62 3.62 16.88
N MET A 115 -0.05 2.42 17.05
CA MET A 115 1.31 2.10 16.62
C MET A 115 1.42 1.66 15.16
N PHE A 116 0.31 1.35 14.49
CA PHE A 116 0.33 0.91 13.10
C PHE A 116 0.88 2.01 12.17
N GLN A 117 1.70 1.62 11.20
CA GLN A 117 2.35 2.48 10.22
C GLN A 117 2.39 1.75 8.86
N HIS A 118 2.44 2.50 7.76
CA HIS A 118 2.57 1.91 6.42
C HIS A 118 3.80 1.00 6.31
N GLY A 119 4.93 1.37 6.92
CA GLY A 119 6.12 0.51 6.98
C GLY A 119 6.59 0.14 5.57
N SER A 120 6.98 -1.13 5.35
CA SER A 120 7.46 -1.64 4.06
C SER A 120 6.37 -2.35 3.24
N LEU A 121 5.10 -2.24 3.63
CA LEU A 121 4.00 -2.91 2.94
C LEU A 121 3.72 -2.25 1.59
N SER A 122 3.02 -2.97 0.71
CA SER A 122 2.32 -2.36 -0.43
C SER A 122 1.11 -1.57 0.07
N ILE A 123 0.59 -0.65 -0.72
CA ILE A 123 -0.65 0.08 -0.39
C ILE A 123 -1.81 -0.88 -0.19
N GLN A 124 -1.89 -1.97 -0.97
CA GLN A 124 -2.92 -2.98 -0.83
C GLN A 124 -2.83 -3.70 0.53
N ASP A 125 -1.64 -4.21 0.89
CA ASP A 125 -1.46 -4.96 2.14
C ASP A 125 -1.62 -4.04 3.36
N TYR A 126 -1.13 -2.80 3.26
CA TYR A 126 -1.32 -1.76 4.26
C TYR A 126 -2.79 -1.49 4.52
N TYR A 127 -3.58 -1.29 3.46
CA TYR A 127 -5.01 -1.07 3.54
C TYR A 127 -5.75 -2.25 4.17
N SER A 128 -5.46 -3.48 3.73
CA SER A 128 -6.09 -4.69 4.27
C SER A 128 -5.77 -4.90 5.75
N ALA A 129 -4.50 -4.74 6.15
CA ALA A 129 -4.10 -4.88 7.55
C ALA A 129 -4.72 -3.78 8.44
N PHE A 130 -4.76 -2.53 7.97
CA PHE A 130 -5.39 -1.43 8.69
C PHE A 130 -6.89 -1.64 8.89
N LEU A 131 -7.61 -2.05 7.83
CA LEU A 131 -9.04 -2.34 7.91
C LEU A 131 -9.34 -3.50 8.86
N THR A 132 -8.50 -4.52 8.89
CA THR A 132 -8.68 -5.65 9.79
C THR A 132 -8.70 -5.20 11.25
N LEU A 133 -7.69 -4.40 11.66
CA LEU A 133 -7.62 -3.83 13.00
C LEU A 133 -8.83 -2.94 13.32
N TRP A 134 -9.19 -2.06 12.38
CA TRP A 134 -10.30 -1.13 12.61
C TRP A 134 -11.66 -1.81 12.66
N HIS A 135 -11.91 -2.83 11.83
CA HIS A 135 -13.16 -3.58 11.86
C HIS A 135 -13.30 -4.34 13.18
N GLU A 136 -12.23 -4.95 13.67
CA GLU A 136 -12.25 -5.64 14.96
C GLU A 136 -12.54 -4.64 16.10
N TYR A 137 -11.87 -3.50 16.12
CA TYR A 137 -12.14 -2.44 17.11
C TYR A 137 -13.57 -1.89 17.00
N ALA A 138 -14.05 -1.61 15.78
CA ALA A 138 -15.39 -1.06 15.56
C ALA A 138 -16.49 -2.04 16.01
N ASN A 139 -16.32 -3.34 15.74
CA ASN A 139 -17.25 -4.37 16.19
C ASN A 139 -17.34 -4.41 17.72
N LEU A 140 -16.20 -4.34 18.43
CA LEU A 140 -16.19 -4.28 19.90
C LEU A 140 -16.90 -3.03 20.44
N VAL A 141 -16.61 -1.86 19.88
CA VAL A 141 -17.17 -0.59 20.38
C VAL A 141 -18.66 -0.45 20.07
N THR A 142 -19.14 -1.08 18.98
CA THR A 142 -20.54 -0.96 18.56
C THR A 142 -21.44 -2.11 19.02
N ALA A 143 -20.88 -3.16 19.63
CA ALA A 143 -21.62 -4.34 20.06
C ALA A 143 -22.82 -4.02 20.97
N ASP A 144 -22.65 -3.11 21.92
CA ASP A 144 -23.67 -2.73 22.91
C ASP A 144 -24.36 -1.39 22.61
N VAL A 145 -24.13 -0.82 21.41
CA VAL A 145 -24.67 0.49 21.04
C VAL A 145 -26.11 0.34 20.52
N PRO A 146 -27.08 1.10 21.06
CA PRO A 146 -28.43 1.13 20.51
C PRO A 146 -28.47 1.56 19.05
N ILE A 147 -29.32 0.92 18.24
CA ILE A 147 -29.45 1.19 16.79
C ILE A 147 -29.61 2.68 16.46
N ALA A 148 -30.33 3.44 17.31
CA ALA A 148 -30.56 4.87 17.12
C ALA A 148 -29.27 5.72 17.15
N ALA A 149 -28.23 5.30 17.87
CA ALA A 149 -26.95 6.00 17.95
C ALA A 149 -25.89 5.48 16.96
N LEU A 150 -26.14 4.31 16.38
CA LEU A 150 -25.18 3.54 15.60
C LEU A 150 -24.73 4.29 14.32
N SER A 151 -25.66 4.95 13.63
CA SER A 151 -25.36 5.72 12.40
C SER A 151 -24.44 6.93 12.64
N THR A 152 -24.60 7.60 13.78
CA THR A 152 -23.77 8.76 14.15
C THR A 152 -22.36 8.30 14.49
N ILE A 153 -22.23 7.24 15.28
CA ILE A 153 -20.94 6.64 15.65
C ILE A 153 -20.21 6.13 14.40
N GLN A 154 -20.91 5.45 13.48
CA GLN A 154 -20.34 4.98 12.22
C GLN A 154 -19.76 6.12 11.38
N THR A 155 -20.45 7.27 11.32
CA THR A 155 -19.97 8.44 10.58
C THR A 155 -18.68 9.02 11.19
N ILE A 156 -18.63 9.10 12.52
CA ILE A 156 -17.44 9.55 13.26
C ILE A 156 -16.29 8.56 13.09
N HIS A 157 -16.56 7.26 13.18
CA HIS A 157 -15.57 6.20 12.98
C HIS A 157 -15.04 6.20 11.55
N ALA A 158 -15.88 6.35 10.53
CA ALA A 158 -15.45 6.43 9.14
C ALA A 158 -14.49 7.61 8.91
N THR A 159 -14.79 8.77 9.51
CA THR A 159 -13.93 9.96 9.47
C THR A 159 -12.60 9.69 10.16
N THR A 160 -12.63 9.18 11.39
CA THR A 160 -11.44 8.89 12.19
C THR A 160 -10.55 7.82 11.54
N GLN A 161 -11.16 6.76 11.02
CA GLN A 161 -10.50 5.68 10.30
C GLN A 161 -9.76 6.21 9.07
N ARG A 162 -10.43 7.03 8.25
CA ARG A 162 -9.80 7.68 7.08
C ARG A 162 -8.62 8.55 7.50
N ASP A 163 -8.80 9.42 8.48
CA ASP A 163 -7.78 10.39 8.87
C ASP A 163 -6.55 9.68 9.45
N GLN A 164 -6.75 8.65 10.28
CA GLN A 164 -5.66 7.82 10.78
C GLN A 164 -4.95 7.06 9.64
N PHE A 165 -5.70 6.50 8.69
CA PHE A 165 -5.12 5.81 7.55
C PHE A 165 -4.19 6.73 6.74
N LEU A 166 -4.64 7.95 6.44
CA LEU A 166 -3.84 8.94 5.72
C LEU A 166 -2.65 9.45 6.54
N MET A 167 -2.81 9.64 7.85
CA MET A 167 -1.75 10.12 8.74
C MET A 167 -0.56 9.16 8.83
N LYS A 168 -0.81 7.86 8.67
CA LYS A 168 0.15 6.76 8.83
C LYS A 168 0.85 6.32 7.54
N LEU A 169 0.61 7.04 6.43
CA LEU A 169 1.27 6.80 5.15
C LEU A 169 2.77 7.15 5.19
N ARG A 170 3.57 6.43 4.40
CA ARG A 170 4.96 6.79 4.11
C ARG A 170 5.05 8.18 3.46
N SER A 171 6.18 8.85 3.69
CA SER A 171 6.46 10.21 3.19
C SER A 171 6.45 10.33 1.66
N GLU A 172 6.71 9.24 0.93
CA GLU A 172 6.65 9.24 -0.54
C GLU A 172 5.22 9.49 -1.09
N TYR A 173 4.18 9.26 -0.28
CA TYR A 173 2.79 9.55 -0.62
C TYR A 173 2.32 10.93 -0.13
N GLU A 174 3.22 11.77 0.38
CA GLU A 174 2.87 13.08 0.96
C GLU A 174 2.09 13.97 -0.02
N SER A 175 2.51 14.00 -1.28
CA SER A 175 1.89 14.81 -2.32
C SER A 175 0.41 14.43 -2.51
N VAL A 176 0.11 13.14 -2.59
CA VAL A 176 -1.25 12.62 -2.74
C VAL A 176 -2.05 12.82 -1.46
N ARG A 177 -1.45 12.60 -0.28
CA ARG A 177 -2.08 12.87 1.02
C ARG A 177 -2.52 14.34 1.12
N SER A 178 -1.63 15.28 0.82
CA SER A 178 -1.94 16.72 0.85
C SER A 178 -3.04 17.08 -0.16
N SER A 179 -2.96 16.55 -1.39
CA SER A 179 -3.99 16.73 -2.41
C SER A 179 -5.36 16.22 -1.97
N LEU A 180 -5.43 15.05 -1.33
CA LEU A 180 -6.67 14.46 -0.81
C LEU A 180 -7.27 15.32 0.32
N LEU A 181 -6.44 15.76 1.28
CA LEU A 181 -6.88 16.51 2.45
C LEU A 181 -7.35 17.94 2.13
N ASN A 182 -6.87 18.53 1.03
CA ASN A 182 -7.28 19.87 0.60
C ASN A 182 -8.62 19.91 -0.15
N ARG A 183 -9.28 18.76 -0.37
CA ARG A 183 -10.60 18.70 -1.02
C ARG A 183 -11.72 18.98 -0.01
N SER A 184 -12.79 19.60 -0.49
CA SER A 184 -14.00 19.87 0.31
C SER A 184 -15.24 19.29 -0.36
N PRO A 185 -15.83 18.20 0.15
CA PRO A 185 -15.39 17.44 1.34
C PRO A 185 -14.14 16.58 1.06
N VAL A 186 -13.42 16.21 2.13
CA VAL A 186 -12.34 15.22 2.04
C VAL A 186 -12.96 13.89 1.58
N PRO A 187 -12.39 13.20 0.57
CA PRO A 187 -12.96 11.99 0.01
C PRO A 187 -13.13 10.88 1.05
N SER A 188 -13.95 9.88 0.73
CA SER A 188 -14.08 8.67 1.54
C SER A 188 -12.82 7.81 1.44
N LEU A 189 -12.64 6.91 2.40
CA LEU A 189 -11.46 6.07 2.52
C LEU A 189 -11.23 5.18 1.27
N ASP A 190 -12.30 4.68 0.65
CA ASP A 190 -12.24 3.88 -0.59
C ASP A 190 -11.72 4.70 -1.78
N ILE A 191 -12.13 5.98 -1.90
CA ILE A 191 -11.61 6.89 -2.94
C ILE A 191 -10.13 7.19 -2.67
N CYS A 192 -9.76 7.47 -1.42
CA CYS A 192 -8.37 7.68 -1.03
C CYS A 192 -7.51 6.46 -1.37
N PHE A 193 -7.97 5.25 -1.06
CA PHE A 193 -7.28 4.00 -1.37
C PHE A 193 -7.06 3.84 -2.89
N GLY A 194 -8.10 4.07 -3.70
CA GLY A 194 -7.99 3.98 -5.15
C GLY A 194 -6.98 4.97 -5.76
N GLU A 195 -6.82 6.16 -5.19
CA GLU A 195 -5.79 7.12 -5.59
C GLU A 195 -4.39 6.70 -5.19
N LEU A 196 -4.22 6.15 -3.99
CA LEU A 196 -2.93 5.68 -3.51
C LEU A 196 -2.42 4.48 -4.32
N LEU A 197 -3.31 3.58 -4.76
CA LEU A 197 -2.94 2.49 -5.68
C LEU A 197 -2.41 3.03 -7.02
N ARG A 198 -3.06 4.06 -7.58
CA ARG A 198 -2.57 4.71 -8.82
C ARG A 198 -1.20 5.35 -8.60
N GLU A 199 -0.99 5.97 -7.44
CA GLU A 199 0.29 6.59 -7.11
C GLU A 199 1.40 5.55 -6.89
N GLU A 200 1.12 4.43 -6.22
CA GLU A 200 2.07 3.32 -6.08
C GLU A 200 2.49 2.78 -7.45
N GLN A 201 1.56 2.62 -8.39
CA GLN A 201 1.85 2.22 -9.76
C GLN A 201 2.70 3.27 -10.49
N ARG A 202 2.42 4.56 -10.30
CA ARG A 202 3.20 5.67 -10.88
C ARG A 202 4.63 5.68 -10.36
N LEU A 203 4.82 5.56 -9.04
CA LEU A 203 6.13 5.50 -8.38
C LEU A 203 6.92 4.27 -8.83
N SER A 204 6.27 3.11 -8.92
CA SER A 204 6.88 1.88 -9.43
C SER A 204 7.40 2.05 -10.86
N THR A 205 6.59 2.66 -11.73
CA THR A 205 6.98 2.94 -13.13
C THR A 205 8.14 3.93 -13.20
N GLN A 206 8.11 4.99 -12.39
CA GLN A 206 9.19 5.97 -12.30
C GLN A 206 10.52 5.32 -11.88
N ALA A 207 10.49 4.45 -10.87
CA ALA A 207 11.68 3.73 -10.42
C ALA A 207 12.30 2.85 -11.52
N ILE A 208 11.47 2.20 -12.36
CA ILE A 208 11.94 1.40 -13.51
C ILE A 208 12.61 2.30 -14.55
N LEU A 209 12.02 3.46 -14.86
CA LEU A 209 12.59 4.41 -15.82
C LEU A 209 13.93 4.98 -15.33
N GLU A 210 14.05 5.31 -14.05
CA GLU A 210 15.30 5.81 -13.46
C GLU A 210 16.43 4.76 -13.51
N GLN A 211 16.11 3.49 -13.27
CA GLN A 211 17.07 2.38 -13.41
C GLN A 211 17.56 2.19 -14.85
N SER A 212 16.69 2.42 -15.84
CA SER A 212 17.08 2.35 -17.26
C SER A 212 18.08 3.45 -17.65
N HIS A 213 17.91 4.66 -17.08
CA HIS A 213 18.78 5.81 -17.35
C HIS A 213 20.11 5.74 -16.58
N GLY A 214 20.17 5.01 -15.46
CA GLY A 214 21.40 4.76 -14.70
C GLY A 214 22.44 3.88 -15.42
N SER A 215 22.07 3.20 -16.51
CA SER A 215 23.04 2.45 -17.35
C SER A 215 23.60 3.26 -18.53
N SER A 216 23.04 4.43 -18.82
CA SER A 216 23.55 5.33 -19.85
C SER A 216 24.37 6.41 -19.18
N GLY A 217 25.69 6.19 -19.08
CA GLY A 217 26.63 7.17 -18.55
C GLY A 217 26.40 8.53 -19.22
N THR A 218 25.90 9.49 -18.45
CA THR A 218 25.71 10.87 -18.92
C THR A 218 27.08 11.49 -19.15
N ALA A 219 27.59 11.37 -20.38
CA ALA A 219 28.75 12.13 -20.80
C ALA A 219 28.39 13.62 -20.71
N THR A 220 28.95 14.31 -19.71
CA THR A 220 28.83 15.77 -19.59
C THR A 220 29.59 16.40 -20.77
N VAL A 221 28.87 16.70 -21.85
CA VAL A 221 29.44 17.44 -22.98
C VAL A 221 29.52 18.91 -22.56
N ALA A 222 30.67 19.33 -22.07
CA ALA A 222 30.96 20.74 -21.86
C ALA A 222 31.10 21.43 -23.22
N TYR A 223 30.03 22.09 -23.68
CA TYR A 223 30.10 22.97 -24.84
C TYR A 223 30.83 24.25 -24.41
N CYS A 224 32.08 24.43 -24.85
CA CYS A 224 32.72 25.75 -24.75
C CYS A 224 32.02 26.69 -25.73
N HIS A 225 31.01 27.41 -25.27
CA HIS A 225 30.49 28.55 -26.01
C HIS A 225 31.62 29.58 -26.11
N ARG A 226 32.13 29.79 -27.32
CA ARG A 226 33.09 30.86 -27.61
C ARG A 226 32.36 32.19 -27.47
N MET A 227 32.23 32.69 -26.23
CA MET A 227 31.85 34.07 -26.01
C MET A 227 32.99 34.94 -26.54
N LEU A 228 32.86 35.36 -27.80
CA LEU A 228 33.48 36.61 -28.23
C LEU A 228 32.77 37.71 -27.43
N GLN A 229 33.34 38.06 -26.26
CA GLN A 229 33.01 39.32 -25.60
C GLN A 229 33.42 40.45 -26.55
N MET A 230 32.48 40.90 -27.39
CA MET A 230 32.53 42.24 -27.93
C MET A 230 32.13 43.18 -26.79
N THR A 231 33.12 43.65 -26.04
CA THR A 231 32.95 44.84 -25.21
C THR A 231 32.72 46.03 -26.13
N LEU A 232 31.46 46.35 -26.41
CA LEU A 232 31.06 47.65 -26.95
C LEU A 232 31.04 48.64 -25.77
N PRO A 233 31.86 49.70 -25.77
CA PRO A 233 31.68 50.80 -24.85
C PRO A 233 30.54 51.69 -25.38
N MET A 234 29.34 51.55 -24.82
CA MET A 234 28.29 52.56 -24.97
C MET A 234 28.53 53.67 -23.95
N GLY A 235 29.02 54.81 -24.43
CA GLY A 235 29.22 56.01 -23.62
C GLY A 235 29.82 57.15 -24.43
N LEU A 236 28.98 57.84 -25.21
CA LEU A 236 29.32 59.12 -25.83
C LEU A 236 29.38 60.20 -24.76
N TYR A 237 30.56 60.76 -24.50
CA TYR A 237 30.69 62.17 -24.08
C TYR A 237 31.94 62.79 -24.70
N ARG A 238 31.74 64.03 -25.17
CA ARG A 238 32.59 64.87 -26.01
C ARG A 238 33.69 65.55 -25.18
N ARG A 239 34.96 65.52 -25.63
CA ARG A 239 35.98 66.55 -25.29
C ARG A 239 36.95 66.75 -26.46
N ARG A 240 37.45 67.98 -26.57
CA ARG A 240 37.94 68.72 -27.73
C ARG A 240 39.48 68.84 -27.74
N GLU A 241 40.06 68.83 -28.96
CA GLU A 241 41.41 69.28 -29.41
C GLU A 241 42.63 68.52 -28.84
N ALA A 242 43.80 68.36 -29.49
CA ALA A 242 44.46 69.02 -30.60
C ALA A 242 45.49 68.06 -31.27
N SER A 243 45.80 68.34 -32.53
CA SER A 243 47.10 68.14 -33.24
C SER A 243 47.83 66.77 -33.24
N GLY A 244 48.17 66.28 -34.46
CA GLY A 244 49.43 65.54 -34.70
C GLY A 244 49.28 64.15 -35.34
N ASP A 245 49.96 63.97 -36.47
CA ASP A 245 50.01 62.77 -37.32
C ASP A 245 50.57 61.48 -36.68
N SER A 246 50.18 60.34 -37.27
CA SER A 246 50.97 59.12 -37.52
C SER A 246 50.32 57.81 -37.03
N TRP A 247 49.90 56.98 -37.98
CA TRP A 247 49.49 55.59 -37.73
C TRP A 247 50.73 54.67 -37.68
N ARG A 248 51.02 54.10 -36.51
CA ARG A 248 51.80 52.85 -36.41
C ARG A 248 51.00 51.80 -35.64
N LEU A 249 50.86 50.61 -36.22
CA LEU A 249 50.33 49.41 -35.57
C LEU A 249 51.42 48.78 -34.68
N PRO A 250 51.17 48.50 -33.39
CA PRO A 250 51.97 47.55 -32.64
C PRO A 250 51.40 46.13 -32.80
N HIS A 251 52.26 45.18 -33.13
CA HIS A 251 51.96 43.75 -33.18
C HIS A 251 51.38 43.24 -31.84
N LEU A 252 50.16 42.71 -31.86
CA LEU A 252 49.57 41.96 -30.75
C LEU A 252 50.16 40.54 -30.72
N ALA A 253 51.05 40.30 -29.76
CA ALA A 253 51.50 38.96 -29.40
C ALA A 253 50.37 38.21 -28.66
N ILE A 254 49.84 37.16 -29.30
CA ILE A 254 48.87 36.24 -28.69
C ILE A 254 49.65 35.31 -27.73
N ARG A 255 49.52 35.53 -26.41
CA ARG A 255 49.97 34.56 -25.40
C ARG A 255 49.05 33.33 -25.45
N ARG A 256 49.61 32.16 -25.74
CA ARG A 256 48.94 30.85 -25.56
C ARG A 256 48.93 30.51 -24.07
N GLY A 257 47.74 30.31 -23.49
CA GLY A 257 47.59 29.74 -22.15
C GLY A 257 47.98 28.24 -22.12
N PRO A 258 48.26 27.67 -20.94
CA PRO A 258 48.75 26.29 -20.82
C PRO A 258 47.70 25.26 -21.26
N PRO A 259 48.10 24.12 -21.84
CA PRO A 259 47.17 23.06 -22.21
C PRO A 259 46.60 22.36 -20.96
N MET A 260 45.28 22.42 -20.81
CA MET A 260 44.56 21.68 -19.79
C MET A 260 44.66 20.18 -20.05
N HIS A 261 45.46 19.47 -19.25
CA HIS A 261 45.52 18.02 -19.23
C HIS A 261 44.65 17.52 -18.08
N SER A 262 43.50 16.93 -18.40
CA SER A 262 42.65 16.23 -17.43
C SER A 262 42.48 14.79 -17.88
N LYS A 263 42.74 13.83 -16.98
CA LYS A 263 42.68 12.39 -17.28
C LYS A 263 41.27 11.91 -17.69
N ASN A 264 40.24 12.71 -17.39
CA ASN A 264 38.84 12.38 -17.69
C ASN A 264 38.32 13.06 -18.97
N LEU A 265 39.18 13.76 -19.71
CA LEU A 265 38.80 14.50 -20.92
C LEU A 265 39.08 13.66 -22.17
N GLN A 266 38.03 13.29 -22.91
CA GLN A 266 38.17 12.49 -24.15
C GLN A 266 38.27 13.40 -25.38
N CYS A 267 39.27 13.14 -26.22
CA CYS A 267 39.49 13.87 -27.46
C CYS A 267 38.47 13.48 -28.54
N PHE A 268 37.83 14.49 -29.16
CA PHE A 268 36.83 14.24 -30.20
C PHE A 268 37.43 13.64 -31.49
N CYS A 269 38.67 14.00 -31.84
CA CYS A 269 39.33 13.55 -33.06
C CYS A 269 39.78 12.09 -33.00
N CYS A 270 40.38 11.63 -31.89
CA CYS A 270 40.97 10.28 -31.80
C CYS A 270 40.34 9.36 -30.75
N LYS A 271 39.35 9.85 -29.99
CA LYS A 271 38.68 9.12 -28.89
C LYS A 271 39.59 8.70 -27.72
N GLU A 272 40.85 9.14 -27.68
CA GLU A 272 41.76 8.94 -26.54
C GLU A 272 41.56 10.00 -25.45
N TYR A 273 41.88 9.66 -24.21
CA TYR A 273 41.76 10.54 -23.05
C TYR A 273 43.02 11.39 -22.83
N GLY A 274 42.87 12.51 -22.09
CA GLY A 274 43.97 13.35 -21.62
C GLY A 274 44.23 14.63 -22.43
N HIS A 275 43.52 14.87 -23.55
CA HIS A 275 43.72 16.05 -24.39
C HIS A 275 42.45 16.48 -25.16
N ILE A 276 42.41 17.72 -25.65
CA ILE A 276 41.33 18.24 -26.50
C ILE A 276 41.67 18.15 -27.99
N ALA A 277 40.67 18.23 -28.86
CA ALA A 277 40.84 18.24 -30.31
C ALA A 277 41.84 19.31 -30.83
N ALA A 278 41.97 20.43 -30.12
CA ALA A 278 42.92 21.49 -30.47
C ALA A 278 44.39 21.07 -30.31
N THR A 279 44.69 20.13 -29.40
CA THR A 279 46.03 19.62 -29.10
C THR A 279 46.20 18.15 -29.51
N CYS A 280 45.30 17.63 -30.36
CA CYS A 280 45.32 16.23 -30.75
C CYS A 280 46.49 15.91 -31.71
N PRO A 281 47.38 14.96 -31.37
CA PRO A 281 48.50 14.59 -32.23
C PRO A 281 48.04 13.84 -33.50
N LYS A 282 46.82 13.28 -33.50
CA LYS A 282 46.22 12.52 -34.62
C LYS A 282 45.30 13.38 -35.52
N LYS A 283 45.27 14.71 -35.33
CA LYS A 283 44.33 15.62 -36.01
C LYS A 283 44.42 15.60 -37.55
N PHE A 284 45.57 15.23 -38.11
CA PHE A 284 45.81 15.24 -39.56
C PHE A 284 45.50 13.94 -40.29
N PHE A 285 45.11 12.86 -39.59
CA PHE A 285 44.86 11.55 -40.23
C PHE A 285 43.41 11.35 -40.72
N PHE A 286 42.48 12.28 -40.47
CA PHE A 286 41.06 12.11 -40.79
C PHE A 286 40.58 12.83 -42.07
N PHE A 287 41.48 13.44 -42.85
CA PHE A 287 41.10 14.19 -44.06
C PHE A 287 41.41 13.50 -45.40
N PHE A 288 42.02 12.32 -45.41
CA PHE A 288 42.25 11.52 -46.61
C PHE A 288 41.75 10.10 -46.37
N ASP A 289 40.45 9.90 -46.53
CA ASP A 289 39.86 8.63 -47.00
C ASP A 289 38.39 8.91 -47.33
N LYS A 290 38.17 9.28 -48.59
CA LYS A 290 36.88 9.20 -49.29
C LYS A 290 37.15 8.68 -50.69
#